data_AF-A0A1C3F0I6-F1
#
_entry.id   AF-A0A1C3F0I6-F1
#
_cell.length_a   1.000
_cell.length_b   1.000
_cell.length_c   1.000
_cell.angle_alpha   90.00
_cell.angle_beta   90.00
_cell.angle_gamma   90.00
#
_symmetry.space_group_name_H-M   'P 1'
#
loop_
_entity.id
_entity.type
_entity.pdbx_description
1 polymer ?
#
loop_
_entity_poly.entity_id
_entity_poly.type
_entity_poly.pdbx_seq_one_letter_code
_entity_poly.pdbx_strand_id
1 'polypeptide(L)'
;MRMLAEFFPEFAEKLDDLDALYKEKRMIDEKTYQFICFALSIKGRSKPCALKHFKGALEAGATVEELTYILALTMREAAGADDCWTHDVIGDWQEIIAGNIKCDCEK
;
A
#
# COMPACT_ATOMS: atom_id res chain seq x y z
N MET A 1 -11.92 -21.37 12.79
CA MET A 1 -12.30 -21.16 11.37
C MET A 1 -12.39 -19.67 11.09
N ARG A 2 -12.07 -19.22 9.87
CA ARG A 2 -12.27 -17.81 9.48
C ARG A 2 -13.73 -17.63 9.08
N MET A 3 -14.38 -16.57 9.57
CA MET A 3 -15.82 -16.29 9.35
C MET A 3 -16.24 -16.37 7.86
N LEU A 4 -15.41 -15.86 6.94
CA LEU A 4 -15.69 -15.92 5.51
C LEU A 4 -15.73 -17.35 4.96
N ALA A 5 -14.83 -18.23 5.39
CA ALA A 5 -14.84 -19.61 4.93
C ALA A 5 -16.04 -20.41 5.48
N GLU A 6 -16.64 -19.95 6.58
CA GLU A 6 -17.79 -20.59 7.21
C GLU A 6 -19.13 -20.11 6.62
N PHE A 7 -19.26 -18.81 6.37
CA PHE A 7 -20.52 -18.20 5.94
C PHE A 7 -20.54 -17.76 4.47
N PHE A 8 -19.39 -17.73 3.79
CA PHE A 8 -19.28 -17.39 2.37
C PHE A 8 -18.12 -18.16 1.69
N PRO A 9 -18.17 -19.49 1.70
CA PRO A 9 -17.05 -20.34 1.28
C PRO A 9 -16.64 -20.12 -0.18
N GLU A 10 -17.58 -19.85 -1.09
CA GLU A 10 -17.30 -19.62 -2.50
C GLU A 10 -16.44 -18.36 -2.71
N PHE A 11 -16.68 -17.32 -1.89
CA PHE A 11 -15.88 -16.10 -1.94
C PHE A 11 -14.46 -16.35 -1.40
N ALA A 12 -14.33 -17.10 -0.30
CA ALA A 12 -13.03 -17.46 0.26
C ALA A 12 -12.21 -18.31 -0.72
N GLU A 13 -12.82 -19.30 -1.36
CA GLU A 13 -12.20 -20.14 -2.39
C GLU A 13 -11.72 -19.29 -3.59
N LYS A 14 -12.53 -18.32 -4.04
CA LYS A 14 -12.12 -17.44 -5.14
C LYS A 14 -10.95 -16.52 -4.79
N LEU A 15 -10.79 -16.13 -3.54
CA LEU A 15 -9.59 -15.42 -3.09
C LEU A 15 -8.35 -16.32 -3.11
N ASP A 16 -8.49 -17.58 -2.69
CA ASP A 16 -7.39 -18.55 -2.74
C ASP A 16 -7.00 -18.89 -4.19
N ASP A 17 -7.98 -19.05 -5.10
CA ASP A 17 -7.77 -19.21 -6.54
C ASP A 17 -6.98 -18.03 -7.12
N LEU A 18 -7.33 -16.80 -6.73
CA LEU A 18 -6.66 -15.59 -7.19
C LEU A 18 -5.21 -15.51 -6.71
N ASP A 19 -4.95 -15.84 -5.44
CA ASP A 19 -3.60 -15.90 -4.88
C ASP A 19 -2.73 -16.94 -5.62
N ALA A 20 -3.30 -18.11 -5.93
CA ALA A 20 -2.62 -19.16 -6.69
C ALA A 20 -2.29 -18.71 -8.12
N LEU A 21 -3.27 -18.09 -8.81
CA LEU A 21 -3.08 -17.55 -10.15
C LEU A 21 -1.99 -16.49 -10.18
N TYR A 22 -2.01 -15.55 -9.23
CA TYR A 22 -0.98 -14.51 -9.13
C TYR A 22 0.41 -15.10 -8.93
N LYS A 23 0.54 -16.13 -8.08
CA LYS A 23 1.81 -16.82 -7.87
C LYS A 23 2.30 -17.54 -9.13
N GLU A 24 1.42 -18.17 -9.89
CA GLU A 24 1.75 -18.85 -11.14
C GLU A 24 2.17 -17.87 -12.25
N LYS A 25 1.44 -16.77 -12.39
CA LYS A 25 1.63 -15.80 -13.49
C LYS A 25 2.62 -14.68 -13.17
N ARG A 26 3.16 -14.60 -11.96
CA ARG A 26 4.07 -13.51 -11.61
C ARG A 26 5.28 -13.50 -12.54
N MET A 27 5.68 -12.30 -12.93
CA MET A 27 6.83 -12.06 -13.80
C MET A 27 8.06 -11.57 -13.03
N ILE A 28 7.95 -11.47 -11.71
CA ILE A 28 8.99 -11.00 -10.79
C ILE A 28 9.36 -12.11 -9.81
N ASP A 29 10.57 -12.07 -9.26
CA ASP A 29 10.99 -13.01 -8.23
C ASP A 29 10.23 -12.82 -6.90
N GLU A 30 10.36 -13.81 -6.01
CA GLU A 30 9.71 -13.77 -4.70
C GLU A 30 10.13 -12.56 -3.88
N LYS A 31 11.43 -12.22 -3.89
CA LYS A 31 11.97 -11.14 -3.07
C LYS A 31 11.35 -9.79 -3.46
N THR A 32 11.30 -9.51 -4.75
CA THR A 32 10.71 -8.30 -5.34
C THR A 32 9.21 -8.25 -5.06
N TYR A 33 8.50 -9.37 -5.23
CA TYR A 33 7.09 -9.46 -4.89
C TYR A 33 6.83 -9.12 -3.42
N GLN A 34 7.62 -9.68 -2.50
CA GLN A 34 7.49 -9.42 -1.07
C GLN A 34 7.82 -7.96 -0.71
N PHE A 35 8.79 -7.33 -1.35
CA PHE A 35 9.06 -5.89 -1.18
C PHE A 35 7.86 -5.02 -1.56
N ILE A 36 7.22 -5.30 -2.70
CA ILE A 36 6.02 -4.56 -3.14
C ILE A 36 4.89 -4.76 -2.14
N CYS A 37 4.59 -6.00 -1.75
CA CYS A 37 3.54 -6.28 -0.79
C CYS A 37 3.83 -5.70 0.60
N PHE A 38 5.10 -5.65 1.02
CA PHE A 38 5.52 -5.00 2.25
C PHE A 38 5.23 -3.49 2.21
N ALA A 39 5.63 -2.80 1.14
CA ALA A 39 5.32 -1.38 0.93
C ALA A 39 3.80 -1.11 0.95
N LEU A 40 3.01 -1.90 0.21
CA LEU A 40 1.55 -1.78 0.18
C LEU A 40 0.92 -2.03 1.55
N SER A 41 1.44 -3.01 2.32
CA SER A 41 0.92 -3.29 3.65
C SER A 41 1.16 -2.17 4.66
N ILE A 42 2.29 -1.45 4.53
CA ILE A 42 2.59 -0.25 5.33
C ILE A 42 1.61 0.86 4.96
N LYS A 43 1.42 1.14 3.65
CA LYS A 43 0.48 2.19 3.19
C LYS A 43 -0.96 1.86 3.58
N GLY A 44 -1.36 0.59 3.52
CA GLY A 44 -2.65 0.09 3.98
C GLY A 44 -2.78 -0.04 5.50
N ARG A 45 -1.74 0.29 6.27
CA ARG A 45 -1.68 0.19 7.74
C ARG A 45 -2.11 -1.19 8.28
N SER A 46 -1.82 -2.25 7.52
CA SER A 46 -2.21 -3.62 7.87
C SER A 46 -1.07 -4.32 8.61
N LYS A 47 -1.14 -4.31 9.94
CA LYS A 47 -0.19 -5.04 10.82
C LYS A 47 0.03 -6.51 10.40
N PRO A 48 -1.01 -7.34 10.18
CA PRO A 48 -0.78 -8.74 9.81
C PRO A 48 -0.07 -8.88 8.46
N CYS A 49 -0.40 -8.05 7.47
CA CYS A 49 0.25 -8.10 6.16
C CYS A 49 1.70 -7.60 6.25
N ALA A 50 1.97 -6.54 7.02
CA ALA A 50 3.34 -6.03 7.22
C ALA A 50 4.25 -7.10 7.81
N LEU A 51 3.78 -7.83 8.83
CA LEU A 51 4.53 -8.94 9.42
C LEU A 51 4.70 -10.11 8.45
N LYS A 52 3.65 -10.46 7.69
CA LYS A 52 3.68 -11.53 6.68
C LYS A 52 4.75 -11.25 5.62
N HIS A 53 4.72 -10.05 5.03
CA HIS A 53 5.59 -9.72 3.91
C HIS A 53 7.02 -9.36 4.33
N PHE A 54 7.21 -8.83 5.53
CA PHE A 54 8.55 -8.70 6.12
C PHE A 54 9.23 -10.07 6.27
N LYS A 55 8.52 -11.06 6.84
CA LYS A 55 9.07 -12.42 6.98
C LYS A 55 9.24 -13.13 5.65
N GLY A 56 8.25 -13.03 4.76
CA GLY A 56 8.33 -13.64 3.43
C GLY A 56 9.49 -13.09 2.60
N ALA A 57 9.81 -11.80 2.73
CA ALA A 57 11.00 -11.23 2.09
C ALA A 57 12.30 -11.82 2.65
N LEU A 58 12.42 -11.97 3.97
CA LEU A 58 13.59 -12.61 4.59
C LEU A 58 13.75 -14.06 4.13
N GLU A 59 12.66 -14.81 4.06
CA GLU A 59 12.62 -16.19 3.54
C GLU A 59 13.02 -16.26 2.06
N ALA A 60 12.74 -15.21 1.29
CA ALA A 60 13.17 -15.05 -0.10
C ALA A 60 14.61 -14.54 -0.26
N GLY A 61 15.37 -14.42 0.85
CA GLY A 61 16.77 -14.01 0.84
C GLY A 61 16.99 -12.49 0.90
N ALA A 62 15.98 -11.71 1.32
CA ALA A 62 16.19 -10.30 1.62
C ALA A 62 17.01 -10.10 2.91
N THR A 63 17.71 -8.97 2.98
CA THR A 63 18.33 -8.52 4.23
C THR A 63 17.47 -7.49 4.96
N VAL A 64 17.78 -7.25 6.24
CA VAL A 64 17.13 -6.20 7.03
C VAL A 64 17.48 -4.81 6.48
N GLU A 65 18.67 -4.62 5.91
CA GLU A 65 19.05 -3.38 5.22
C GLU A 65 18.17 -3.12 3.99
N GLU A 66 17.93 -4.12 3.14
CA GLU A 66 17.02 -4.00 1.99
C GLU A 66 15.60 -3.66 2.44
N LEU A 67 15.09 -4.33 3.47
CA LEU A 67 13.76 -4.06 4.02
C LEU A 67 13.64 -2.66 4.65
N THR A 68 14.72 -2.19 5.28
CA THR A 68 14.80 -0.84 5.84
C THR A 68 14.75 0.21 4.72
N TYR A 69 15.43 -0.03 3.61
CA TYR A 69 15.34 0.81 2.43
C TYR A 69 13.90 0.88 1.88
N ILE A 70 13.22 -0.26 1.75
CA ILE A 70 11.82 -0.30 1.30
C ILE A 70 10.89 0.44 2.26
N LEU A 71 11.08 0.31 3.57
CA LEU A 71 10.34 1.06 4.58
C LEU A 71 10.54 2.57 4.40
N ALA A 72 11.79 3.03 4.29
CA ALA A 72 12.13 4.44 4.10
C ALA A 72 11.55 4.99 2.80
N LEU A 73 11.68 4.24 1.70
CA LEU A 73 11.09 4.58 0.40
C LEU A 73 9.57 4.73 0.51
N THR A 74 8.89 3.79 1.16
CA THR A 74 7.44 3.84 1.34
C THR A 74 7.01 5.08 2.13
N MET A 75 7.74 5.44 3.18
CA MET A 75 7.46 6.64 3.98
C MET A 75 7.69 7.92 3.17
N ARG A 76 8.78 8.00 2.38
CA ARG A 76 9.08 9.14 1.52
C ARG A 76 8.02 9.34 0.44
N GLU A 77 7.63 8.28 -0.26
CA GLU A 77 6.61 8.37 -1.31
C GLU A 77 5.23 8.70 -0.74
N ALA A 78 4.90 8.19 0.46
CA ALA A 78 3.67 8.57 1.14
C ALA A 78 3.67 10.05 1.57
N ALA A 79 4.79 10.57 2.07
CA ALA A 79 4.93 11.97 2.46
C ALA A 79 4.88 12.91 1.23
N GLY A 80 5.43 12.48 0.09
CA GLY A 80 5.32 13.24 -1.16
C GLY A 80 3.88 13.40 -1.65
N ALA A 81 3.01 12.41 -1.41
CA ALA A 81 1.58 12.56 -1.72
C ALA A 81 0.95 13.66 -0.85
N ASP A 82 1.28 13.74 0.43
CA ASP A 82 0.79 14.80 1.32
C ASP A 82 1.41 16.15 0.94
N ASP A 83 2.70 16.21 0.60
CA ASP A 83 3.43 17.44 0.25
C ASP A 83 2.99 18.02 -1.11
N CYS A 84 3.00 17.22 -2.17
CA CYS A 84 2.59 17.66 -3.51
C CYS A 84 1.11 18.04 -3.53
N TRP A 85 0.24 17.22 -2.95
CA TRP A 85 -1.19 17.53 -2.90
C TRP A 85 -1.47 18.80 -2.09
N THR A 86 -0.77 19.00 -0.96
CA THR A 86 -0.89 20.24 -0.18
C THR A 86 -0.45 21.44 -0.99
N HIS A 87 0.70 21.39 -1.66
CA HIS A 87 1.16 22.48 -2.51
C HIS A 87 0.24 22.75 -3.71
N ASP A 88 -0.39 21.72 -4.29
CA ASP A 88 -1.36 21.89 -5.36
C ASP A 88 -2.69 22.50 -4.85
N VAL A 89 -3.16 22.09 -3.67
CA VAL A 89 -4.47 22.52 -3.14
C VAL A 89 -4.42 23.89 -2.47
N ILE A 90 -3.34 24.20 -1.75
CA ILE A 90 -3.18 25.48 -1.04
C ILE A 90 -2.06 26.35 -1.61
N GLY A 91 -1.51 26.01 -2.78
CA GLY A 91 -0.47 26.80 -3.45
C GLY A 91 -0.91 28.22 -3.78
N ASP A 92 -2.16 28.38 -4.22
CA ASP A 92 -2.78 29.67 -4.55
C ASP A 92 -3.44 30.34 -3.32
N TRP A 93 -2.85 30.16 -2.12
CA TRP A 93 -3.43 30.65 -0.86
C TRP A 93 -3.76 32.14 -0.85
N GLN A 94 -3.04 32.96 -1.62
CA GLN A 94 -3.32 34.39 -1.74
C GLN A 94 -4.68 34.66 -2.42
N GLU A 95 -5.00 33.91 -3.48
CA GLU A 95 -6.27 33.96 -4.19
C GLU A 95 -7.41 33.35 -3.35
N ILE A 96 -7.10 32.30 -2.57
CA ILE A 96 -8.03 31.74 -1.57
C ILE A 96 -8.40 32.80 -0.52
N ILE A 97 -7.42 33.51 0.05
CA ILE A 97 -7.67 34.58 1.03
C ILE A 97 -8.41 35.77 0.40
N ALA A 98 -8.13 36.08 -0.87
CA ALA A 98 -8.85 37.11 -1.62
C ALA A 98 -10.31 36.72 -1.93
N GLY A 99 -10.70 35.46 -1.70
CA GLY A 99 -12.04 34.93 -1.97
C GLY A 99 -12.28 34.62 -3.46
N ASN A 100 -11.22 34.57 -4.27
CA ASN A 100 -11.31 34.34 -5.71
C ASN A 100 -11.42 32.84 -6.06
N ILE A 101 -10.96 31.97 -5.15
CA ILE A 101 -11.09 30.50 -5.27
C ILE A 101 -12.21 30.05 -4.33
N LYS A 102 -13.24 29.40 -4.89
CA LYS A 102 -14.37 28.87 -4.13
C LYS A 102 -14.24 27.38 -3.95
N CYS A 103 -14.56 26.90 -2.74
CA CYS A 103 -14.67 25.47 -2.48
C CYS A 103 -15.96 24.93 -3.10
N ASP A 104 -15.90 23.74 -3.72
CA ASP A 104 -17.10 23.02 -4.18
C ASP A 104 -18.07 22.65 -3.03
N CYS A 105 -17.62 22.81 -1.78
CA CYS A 105 -18.40 22.66 -0.57
C CYS A 105 -19.19 23.91 -0.15
N GLU A 106 -18.95 25.06 -0.81
CA GLU A 106 -19.79 26.25 -0.63
C GLU A 106 -21.17 25.98 -1.24
N LYS A 107 -22.21 26.06 -0.41
CA LYS A 107 -23.60 26.02 -0.85
C LYS A 107 -24.06 27.35 -1.40
#